data_AF-A0A2G4U4L4-F1
#
_entry.id   AF-A0A2G4U4L4-F1
#
_cell.length_a   1.000
_cell.length_b   1.000
_cell.length_c   1.000
_cell.angle_alpha   90.00
_cell.angle_beta   90.00
_cell.angle_gamma   90.00
#
_symmetry.space_group_name_H-M   'P 1'
#
loop_
_entity.id
_entity.type
_entity.pdbx_description
1 polymer ?
#
loop_
_entity_poly.entity_id
_entity_poly.type
_entity_poly.pdbx_seq_one_letter_code
_entity_poly.pdbx_strand_id
1 'polypeptide(L)'
;MDVTNNQFEINCTKMRNAFSHCFDWDNVAINYAMVDIKKKKIDGITSDYEWHLLCWEDDLDLRISERLATGVQYWENYSSIFSETLFKFKNKKYKEKVDMCTCHGSVFELISVNSTKALPPKDIMAFLKFKPILSDYTNKLWKKQHPQETALPLREEITLDKIAANNMYEDSLDYHPYMRFGKIRFTRKEISTIRLLLSHRQVKEIATFHGCTVTTERARIHHIKEKLNCQHQSSASLFKALKDHGVTLACLDVLIKTTQ
;
A
#
# COMPACT_ATOMS: atom_id res chain seq x y z
N MET A 1 3.95 -24.91 -3.83
CA MET A 1 5.33 -24.81 -3.32
C MET A 1 5.35 -25.09 -1.82
N ASP A 2 6.40 -25.73 -1.31
CA ASP A 2 6.72 -25.79 0.12
C ASP A 2 7.46 -24.51 0.52
N VAL A 3 7.14 -23.92 1.68
CA VAL A 3 7.80 -22.70 2.18
C VAL A 3 9.29 -22.90 2.42
N THR A 4 9.71 -24.14 2.65
CA THR A 4 11.11 -24.56 2.84
C THR A 4 11.84 -24.86 1.52
N ASN A 5 11.22 -24.59 0.37
CA ASN A 5 11.77 -24.93 -0.93
C ASN A 5 13.04 -24.10 -1.25
N ASN A 6 14.15 -24.79 -1.51
CA ASN A 6 15.44 -24.19 -1.91
C ASN A 6 15.33 -23.21 -3.09
N GLN A 7 14.39 -23.41 -4.01
CA GLN A 7 14.16 -22.49 -5.12
C GLN A 7 13.64 -21.12 -4.66
N PHE A 8 12.83 -21.09 -3.59
CA PHE A 8 12.35 -19.86 -2.99
C PHE A 8 13.51 -19.10 -2.34
N GLU A 9 14.40 -19.79 -1.61
CA GLU A 9 15.63 -19.21 -1.05
C GLU A 9 16.55 -18.62 -2.13
N ILE A 10 16.78 -19.37 -3.21
CA ILE A 10 17.56 -18.90 -4.37
C ILE A 10 16.93 -17.65 -4.96
N ASN A 11 15.60 -17.60 -5.04
CA ASN A 11 14.87 -16.45 -5.56
C ASN A 11 14.98 -15.23 -4.63
N CYS A 12 14.97 -15.43 -3.31
CA CYS A 12 15.24 -14.36 -2.34
C CYS A 12 16.64 -13.75 -2.57
N THR A 13 17.65 -14.60 -2.77
CA THR A 13 19.02 -14.15 -3.08
C THR A 13 19.09 -13.38 -4.40
N LYS A 14 18.41 -13.86 -5.45
CA LYS A 14 18.32 -13.15 -6.74
C LYS A 14 17.65 -11.79 -6.60
N MET A 15 16.60 -11.67 -5.79
CA MET A 15 15.94 -10.40 -5.52
C MET A 15 16.92 -9.42 -4.84
N ARG A 16 17.63 -9.86 -3.79
CA ARG A 16 18.64 -9.01 -3.11
C ARG A 16 19.68 -8.48 -4.09
N ASN A 17 20.18 -9.35 -4.97
CA ASN A 17 21.17 -8.96 -5.96
C ASN A 17 20.61 -7.96 -6.99
N ALA A 18 19.40 -8.21 -7.49
CA ALA A 18 18.75 -7.36 -8.50
C ALA A 18 18.46 -5.94 -7.98
N PHE A 19 18.11 -5.81 -6.70
CA PHE A 19 17.74 -4.52 -6.09
C PHE A 19 18.78 -4.00 -5.08
N SER A 20 20.02 -4.48 -5.14
CA SER A 20 21.13 -4.05 -4.26
C SER A 20 21.47 -2.56 -4.36
N HIS A 21 21.20 -1.95 -5.51
CA HIS A 21 21.36 -0.52 -5.76
C HIS A 21 20.14 0.31 -5.35
N CYS A 22 19.01 -0.33 -5.04
CA CYS A 22 17.76 0.33 -4.66
C CYS A 22 17.56 0.37 -3.14
N PHE A 23 18.01 -0.67 -2.44
CA PHE A 23 17.69 -0.88 -1.04
C PHE A 23 18.94 -1.15 -0.20
N ASP A 24 18.95 -0.55 0.98
CA ASP A 24 19.92 -0.84 2.02
C ASP A 24 19.48 -2.09 2.78
N TRP A 25 19.92 -3.25 2.30
CA TRP A 25 19.53 -4.53 2.87
C TRP A 25 19.97 -4.77 4.31
N ASP A 26 20.89 -3.96 4.84
CA ASP A 26 21.29 -4.05 6.24
C ASP A 26 20.22 -3.42 7.14
N ASN A 27 19.56 -2.37 6.65
CA ASN A 27 18.54 -1.66 7.40
C ASN A 27 17.10 -2.03 7.04
N VAL A 28 16.85 -2.57 5.83
CA VAL A 28 15.50 -2.93 5.38
C VAL A 28 15.39 -4.34 4.83
N ALA A 29 14.20 -4.92 4.96
CA ALA A 29 13.78 -6.06 4.15
C ALA A 29 12.44 -5.77 3.49
N ILE A 30 12.29 -6.25 2.27
CA ILE A 30 11.12 -6.03 1.44
C ILE A 30 10.45 -7.37 1.18
N ASN A 31 9.13 -7.40 1.28
CA ASN A 31 8.31 -8.51 0.85
C ASN A 31 7.28 -8.01 -0.16
N TYR A 32 7.07 -8.78 -1.21
CA TYR A 32 6.00 -8.58 -2.17
C TYR A 32 5.16 -9.84 -2.20
N ALA A 33 3.83 -9.69 -2.12
CA ALA A 33 2.90 -10.79 -2.22
C ALA A 33 1.66 -10.39 -3.03
N MET A 34 1.14 -11.35 -3.77
CA MET A 34 -0.12 -11.32 -4.47
C MET A 34 -0.99 -12.43 -3.90
N VAL A 35 -2.09 -12.06 -3.28
CA VAL A 35 -3.04 -12.97 -2.65
C VAL A 35 -4.27 -13.05 -3.53
N ASP A 36 -4.52 -14.21 -4.15
CA ASP A 36 -5.70 -14.47 -4.96
C ASP A 36 -6.68 -15.32 -4.15
N ILE A 37 -7.73 -14.67 -3.64
CA ILE A 37 -8.75 -15.30 -2.79
C ILE A 37 -9.54 -16.36 -3.57
N LYS A 38 -9.85 -16.11 -4.84
CA LYS A 38 -10.62 -17.06 -5.67
C LYS A 38 -9.81 -18.29 -6.01
N LYS A 39 -8.52 -18.12 -6.31
CA LYS A 39 -7.61 -19.23 -6.61
C LYS A 39 -6.99 -19.85 -5.37
N LYS A 40 -7.32 -19.36 -4.16
CA LYS A 40 -6.78 -19.79 -2.86
C LYS A 40 -5.25 -19.92 -2.87
N LYS A 41 -4.57 -18.88 -3.36
CA LYS A 41 -3.11 -18.90 -3.51
C LYS A 41 -2.44 -17.59 -3.14
N ILE A 42 -1.20 -17.72 -2.69
CA ILE A 42 -0.29 -16.63 -2.38
C ILE A 42 0.95 -16.80 -3.26
N ASP A 43 1.17 -15.83 -4.15
CA ASP A 43 2.40 -15.73 -4.92
C ASP A 43 3.24 -14.59 -4.35
N GLY A 44 4.54 -14.75 -4.19
CA GLY A 44 5.32 -13.67 -3.60
C GLY A 44 6.81 -13.89 -3.67
N ILE A 45 7.53 -12.92 -3.12
CA ILE A 45 8.98 -12.97 -2.95
C ILE A 45 9.37 -12.07 -1.79
N THR A 46 10.47 -12.41 -1.14
CA THR A 46 11.06 -11.55 -0.12
C THR A 46 12.56 -11.42 -0.30
N SER A 47 13.14 -10.36 0.25
CA SER A 47 14.58 -10.18 0.35
C SER A 47 15.21 -10.93 1.53
N ASP A 48 14.43 -11.63 2.35
CA ASP A 48 14.89 -12.28 3.58
C ASP A 48 14.16 -13.62 3.79
N TYR A 49 14.82 -14.71 3.41
CA TYR A 49 14.24 -16.05 3.44
C TYR A 49 13.98 -16.55 4.87
N GLU A 50 14.85 -16.25 5.82
CA GLU A 50 14.65 -16.64 7.22
C GLU A 50 13.45 -15.92 7.82
N TRP A 51 13.25 -14.64 7.48
CA TRP A 51 12.04 -13.91 7.85
C TRP A 51 10.77 -14.55 7.25
N HIS A 52 10.84 -15.02 6.00
CA HIS A 52 9.73 -15.76 5.39
C HIS A 52 9.42 -17.04 6.17
N LEU A 53 10.42 -17.86 6.46
CA LEU A 53 10.24 -19.10 7.22
C LEU A 53 9.60 -18.82 8.59
N LEU A 54 10.09 -17.82 9.32
CA LEU A 54 9.52 -17.43 10.61
C LEU A 54 8.04 -17.01 10.50
N CYS A 55 7.66 -16.27 9.46
CA CYS A 55 6.26 -15.88 9.27
C CYS A 55 5.33 -17.09 9.08
N TRP A 56 5.82 -18.14 8.41
CA TRP A 56 5.05 -19.36 8.19
C TRP A 56 5.08 -20.29 9.41
N GLU A 57 6.18 -20.35 10.15
CA GLU A 57 6.30 -21.08 11.41
C GLU A 57 5.35 -20.52 12.48
N ASP A 58 5.21 -19.19 12.55
CA ASP A 58 4.27 -18.50 13.44
C ASP A 58 2.84 -18.42 12.85
N ASP A 59 2.56 -19.13 11.75
CA ASP A 59 1.25 -19.21 11.09
C ASP A 59 0.61 -17.84 10.77
N LEU A 60 1.41 -16.83 10.43
CA LEU A 60 0.91 -15.48 10.12
C LEU A 60 0.04 -15.44 8.86
N ASP A 61 0.17 -16.42 7.96
CA ASP A 61 -0.69 -16.55 6.78
C ASP A 61 -2.11 -17.04 7.12
N LEU A 62 -2.33 -17.66 8.29
CA LEU A 62 -3.68 -17.95 8.81
C LEU A 62 -4.43 -16.68 9.26
N ARG A 63 -3.74 -15.54 9.29
CA ARG A 63 -4.26 -14.23 9.69
C ARG A 63 -3.98 -13.17 8.61
N ILE A 64 -3.75 -13.61 7.38
CA ILE A 64 -3.41 -12.72 6.27
C ILE A 64 -4.54 -11.73 5.98
N SER A 65 -5.80 -12.06 6.29
CA SER A 65 -6.95 -11.16 6.15
C SER A 65 -6.78 -9.83 6.90
N GLU A 66 -6.08 -9.81 8.04
CA GLU A 66 -5.75 -8.58 8.79
C GLU A 66 -4.88 -7.63 7.97
N ARG A 67 -4.08 -8.18 7.05
CA ARG A 67 -3.11 -7.47 6.19
C ARG A 67 -3.66 -7.10 4.81
N LEU A 68 -4.88 -7.56 4.48
CA LEU A 68 -5.52 -7.28 3.19
C LEU A 68 -6.37 -6.01 3.21
N ALA A 69 -6.34 -5.25 4.33
CA ALA A 69 -6.93 -3.93 4.39
C ALA A 69 -6.23 -2.98 3.41
N THR A 70 -6.99 -2.35 2.51
CA THR A 70 -6.40 -1.50 1.47
C THR A 70 -5.83 -0.23 2.06
N GLY A 71 -4.67 0.20 1.56
CA GLY A 71 -3.96 1.37 2.07
C GLY A 71 -2.65 1.00 2.74
N VAL A 72 -2.17 1.88 3.64
CA VAL A 72 -0.92 1.73 4.38
C VAL A 72 -1.26 1.42 5.83
N GLN A 73 -0.69 0.34 6.37
CA GLN A 73 -0.95 -0.12 7.73
C GLN A 73 0.34 -0.54 8.43
N TYR A 74 0.46 -0.20 9.70
CA TYR A 74 1.56 -0.63 10.56
C TYR A 74 1.20 -1.94 11.23
N TRP A 75 2.18 -2.82 11.42
CA TRP A 75 1.97 -4.11 12.11
C TRP A 75 1.53 -3.97 13.57
N GLU A 76 1.81 -2.83 14.20
CA GLU A 76 1.33 -2.52 15.55
C GLU A 76 -0.20 -2.36 15.63
N ASN A 77 -0.87 -2.15 14.48
CA ASN A 77 -2.33 -2.02 14.40
C ASN A 77 -3.03 -3.36 14.18
N TYR A 78 -2.29 -4.44 13.97
CA TYR A 78 -2.84 -5.79 13.82
C TYR A 78 -2.87 -6.51 15.18
N SER A 79 -3.34 -7.76 15.18
CA SER A 79 -3.26 -8.60 16.38
C SER A 79 -1.81 -8.77 16.88
N SER A 80 -1.67 -8.99 18.19
CA SER A 80 -0.36 -8.98 18.87
C SER A 80 0.64 -9.97 18.29
N ILE A 81 0.17 -11.08 17.70
CA ILE A 81 1.00 -12.09 17.05
C ILE A 81 1.96 -11.48 16.02
N PHE A 82 1.53 -10.45 15.27
CA PHE A 82 2.39 -9.79 14.28
C PHE A 82 3.58 -9.09 14.93
N SER A 83 3.33 -8.36 16.02
CA SER A 83 4.38 -7.68 16.77
C SER A 83 5.26 -8.69 17.52
N GLU A 84 4.67 -9.73 18.10
CA GLU A 84 5.40 -10.82 18.76
C GLU A 84 6.36 -11.53 17.78
N THR A 85 5.91 -11.91 16.59
CA THR A 85 6.76 -12.50 15.54
C THR A 85 7.86 -11.54 15.10
N LEU A 86 7.54 -10.24 14.94
CA LEU A 86 8.54 -9.23 14.61
C LEU A 86 9.67 -9.16 15.67
N PHE A 87 9.32 -9.25 16.96
CA PHE A 87 10.29 -9.24 18.05
C PHE A 87 11.06 -10.56 18.22
N LYS A 88 10.50 -11.69 17.78
CA LYS A 88 11.20 -13.00 17.78
C LYS A 88 12.35 -13.06 16.79
N PHE A 89 12.34 -12.25 15.73
CA PHE A 89 13.35 -12.36 14.67
C PHE A 89 14.76 -11.98 15.17
N LYS A 90 15.63 -12.99 15.28
CA LYS A 90 16.95 -12.86 15.93
C LYS A 90 18.01 -12.22 15.04
N ASN A 91 17.87 -12.37 13.72
CA ASN A 91 18.91 -11.98 12.78
C ASN A 91 18.90 -10.47 12.48
N LYS A 92 17.77 -9.80 12.75
CA LYS A 92 17.67 -8.34 12.63
C LYS A 92 16.60 -7.78 13.57
N LYS A 93 16.99 -6.75 14.34
CA LYS A 93 16.06 -6.01 15.20
C LYS A 93 15.28 -4.99 14.39
N TYR A 94 14.22 -5.44 13.75
CA TYR A 94 13.27 -4.52 13.11
C TYR A 94 12.52 -3.73 14.17
N LYS A 95 12.45 -2.41 13.97
CA LYS A 95 11.70 -1.49 14.81
C LYS A 95 10.27 -1.34 14.32
N GLU A 96 10.11 -1.25 13.00
CA GLU A 96 8.81 -1.01 12.37
C GLU A 96 8.63 -1.94 11.18
N LYS A 97 7.38 -2.37 10.97
CA LYS A 97 6.95 -3.05 9.77
C LYS A 97 5.66 -2.44 9.26
N VAL A 98 5.67 -2.11 7.98
CA VAL A 98 4.56 -1.45 7.28
C VAL A 98 4.12 -2.33 6.12
N ASP A 99 2.82 -2.51 6.00
CA ASP A 99 2.14 -3.15 4.88
C ASP A 99 1.45 -2.10 4.02
N MET A 100 1.51 -2.26 2.71
CA MET A 100 0.83 -1.40 1.75
C MET A 100 0.09 -2.28 0.76
N CYS A 101 -1.23 -2.25 0.84
CA CYS A 101 -2.10 -3.16 0.12
C CYS A 101 -2.96 -2.41 -0.92
N THR A 102 -3.04 -2.95 -2.13
CA THR A 102 -4.02 -2.54 -3.14
C THR A 102 -4.87 -3.72 -3.56
N CYS A 103 -6.15 -3.48 -3.83
CA CYS A 103 -7.10 -4.51 -4.24
C CYS A 103 -7.54 -4.32 -5.69
N HIS A 104 -7.58 -5.43 -6.43
CA HIS A 104 -8.11 -5.54 -7.78
C HIS A 104 -9.09 -6.72 -7.86
N GLY A 105 -10.32 -6.51 -7.41
CA GLY A 105 -11.34 -7.56 -7.38
C GLY A 105 -11.05 -8.59 -6.30
N SER A 106 -10.69 -9.81 -6.69
CA SER A 106 -10.33 -10.88 -5.75
C SER A 106 -8.83 -11.03 -5.50
N VAL A 107 -8.03 -10.14 -6.08
CA VAL A 107 -6.57 -10.17 -6.01
C VAL A 107 -6.08 -8.98 -5.20
N PHE A 108 -5.31 -9.26 -4.16
CA PHE A 108 -4.69 -8.26 -3.30
C PHE A 108 -3.19 -8.26 -3.54
N GLU A 109 -2.63 -7.08 -3.74
CA GLU A 109 -1.20 -6.90 -3.95
C GLU A 109 -0.64 -6.16 -2.74
N LEU A 110 0.26 -6.83 -2.03
CA LEU A 110 0.82 -6.44 -0.76
C LEU A 110 2.33 -6.22 -0.92
N ILE A 111 2.79 -5.01 -0.61
CA ILE A 111 4.21 -4.74 -0.39
C ILE A 111 4.42 -4.46 1.09
N SER A 112 5.41 -5.12 1.69
CA SER A 112 5.77 -4.93 3.08
C SER A 112 7.20 -4.46 3.21
N VAL A 113 7.44 -3.54 4.14
CA VAL A 113 8.76 -3.02 4.47
C VAL A 113 9.04 -3.29 5.94
N ASN A 114 10.08 -4.05 6.23
CA ASN A 114 10.65 -4.19 7.56
C ASN A 114 11.80 -3.19 7.66
N SER A 115 11.90 -2.43 8.75
CA SER A 115 12.96 -1.44 8.93
C SER A 115 13.53 -1.49 10.33
N THR A 116 14.86 -1.40 10.45
CA THR A 116 15.57 -1.21 11.74
C THR A 116 15.41 0.20 12.30
N LYS A 117 14.94 1.13 11.47
CA LYS A 117 14.69 2.55 11.79
C LYS A 117 13.21 2.86 11.69
N ALA A 118 12.79 3.98 12.26
CA ALA A 118 11.44 4.50 12.04
C ALA A 118 11.24 4.83 10.55
N LEU A 119 10.05 4.54 10.02
CA LEU A 119 9.65 4.75 8.63
C LEU A 119 8.76 6.01 8.55
N PRO A 120 9.34 7.20 8.33
CA PRO A 120 8.56 8.39 8.11
C PRO A 120 7.76 8.28 6.81
N PRO A 121 6.65 9.00 6.66
CA PRO A 121 5.79 8.92 5.48
C PRO A 121 6.54 9.08 4.15
N LYS A 122 7.54 9.97 4.07
CA LYS A 122 8.37 10.16 2.87
C LYS A 122 9.07 8.88 2.40
N ASP A 123 9.49 8.03 3.32
CA ASP A 123 10.25 6.81 3.03
C ASP A 123 9.29 5.71 2.60
N ILE A 124 8.13 5.60 3.27
CA ILE A 124 7.00 4.73 2.83
C ILE A 124 6.61 5.06 1.38
N MET A 125 6.47 6.35 1.07
CA MET A 125 6.17 6.81 -0.29
C MET A 125 7.28 6.46 -1.30
N ALA A 126 8.54 6.45 -0.88
CA ALA A 126 9.65 6.01 -1.72
C ALA A 126 9.55 4.51 -2.03
N PHE A 127 9.22 3.68 -1.03
CA PHE A 127 9.01 2.24 -1.22
C PHE A 127 7.82 1.92 -2.13
N LEU A 128 6.71 2.66 -2.03
CA LEU A 128 5.54 2.48 -2.90
C LEU A 128 5.89 2.59 -4.40
N LYS A 129 6.86 3.43 -4.77
CA LYS A 129 7.30 3.59 -6.17
C LYS A 129 7.88 2.30 -6.75
N PHE A 130 8.39 1.40 -5.90
CA PHE A 130 8.94 0.13 -6.33
C PHE A 130 7.88 -0.97 -6.51
N LYS A 131 6.65 -0.78 -6.02
CA LYS A 131 5.59 -1.79 -6.12
C LYS A 131 5.37 -2.31 -7.55
N PRO A 132 5.24 -1.47 -8.60
CA PRO A 132 5.09 -1.97 -9.97
C PRO A 132 6.31 -2.75 -10.47
N ILE A 133 7.52 -2.34 -10.06
CA ILE A 133 8.77 -2.98 -10.46
C ILE A 133 8.90 -4.35 -9.79
N LEU A 134 8.58 -4.44 -8.50
CA LEU A 134 8.57 -5.69 -7.74
C LEU A 134 7.49 -6.64 -8.25
N SER A 135 6.33 -6.12 -8.63
CA SER A 135 5.24 -6.88 -9.25
C SER A 135 5.66 -7.53 -10.57
N ASP A 136 6.22 -6.73 -11.49
CA ASP A 136 6.71 -7.22 -12.77
C ASP A 136 7.88 -8.21 -12.60
N TYR A 137 8.84 -7.89 -11.71
CA TYR A 137 9.96 -8.77 -11.38
C TYR A 137 9.49 -10.13 -10.88
N THR A 138 8.58 -10.14 -9.90
CA THR A 138 8.02 -11.37 -9.30
C THR A 138 7.27 -12.19 -10.34
N ASN A 139 6.43 -11.54 -11.15
CA ASN A 139 5.73 -12.19 -12.25
C ASN A 139 6.68 -12.82 -13.27
N LYS A 140 7.76 -12.12 -13.66
CA LYS A 140 8.76 -12.65 -14.59
C LYS A 140 9.56 -13.81 -13.99
N LEU A 141 9.90 -13.72 -12.71
CA LEU A 141 10.64 -14.76 -12.01
C LEU A 141 9.85 -16.06 -11.97
N TRP A 142 8.57 -15.98 -11.59
CA TRP A 142 7.71 -17.16 -11.46
C TRP A 142 7.12 -17.63 -12.80
N LYS A 143 6.89 -16.77 -13.80
CA LYS A 143 6.50 -17.24 -15.15
C LYS A 143 7.55 -18.14 -15.81
N LYS A 144 8.84 -17.91 -15.51
CA LYS A 144 9.94 -18.76 -16.00
C LYS A 144 10.03 -20.10 -15.28
N GLN A 145 9.39 -20.24 -14.12
CA GLN A 145 9.45 -21.41 -13.24
C GLN A 145 8.01 -21.93 -13.05
N HIS A 146 7.56 -22.83 -13.92
CA HIS A 146 6.27 -23.55 -13.89
C HIS A 146 5.20 -22.99 -12.88
N PRO A 147 4.31 -22.09 -13.32
CA PRO A 147 3.40 -21.33 -12.44
C PRO A 147 2.45 -22.15 -11.55
N GLN A 148 2.24 -23.44 -11.85
CA GLN A 148 1.38 -24.35 -11.09
C GLN A 148 2.07 -24.88 -9.82
N GLU A 149 3.41 -24.84 -9.76
CA GLU A 149 4.20 -25.42 -8.65
C GLU A 149 4.70 -24.36 -7.67
N THR A 150 4.64 -23.08 -8.05
CA THR A 150 5.34 -21.98 -7.37
C THR A 150 4.50 -21.15 -6.41
N ALA A 151 3.18 -21.29 -6.47
CA ALA A 151 2.28 -20.64 -5.53
C ALA A 151 2.25 -21.36 -4.17
N LEU A 152 2.16 -20.58 -3.09
CA LEU A 152 1.89 -21.07 -1.74
C LEU A 152 0.37 -21.15 -1.52
N PRO A 153 -0.13 -22.13 -0.75
CA PRO A 153 -1.56 -22.24 -0.48
C PRO A 153 -2.04 -21.08 0.41
N LEU A 154 -3.21 -20.53 0.12
CA LEU A 154 -3.91 -19.66 1.07
C LEU A 154 -4.60 -20.55 2.10
N ARG A 155 -4.01 -20.66 3.31
CA ARG A 155 -4.53 -21.53 4.39
C ARG A 155 -5.71 -20.92 5.14
N GLU A 156 -5.80 -19.59 5.22
CA GLU A 156 -6.94 -18.91 5.84
C GLU A 156 -8.19 -19.00 4.96
N GLU A 157 -9.33 -19.36 5.55
CA GLU A 157 -10.63 -19.34 4.86
C GLU A 157 -11.24 -17.93 4.85
N ILE A 158 -10.86 -17.17 3.83
CA ILE A 158 -11.24 -15.77 3.66
C ILE A 158 -12.35 -15.63 2.62
N THR A 159 -13.37 -14.83 2.94
CA THR A 159 -14.36 -14.36 1.97
C THR A 159 -14.16 -12.87 1.68
N LEU A 160 -14.47 -12.44 0.47
CA LEU A 160 -14.35 -11.02 0.10
C LEU A 160 -15.19 -10.11 1.00
N ASP A 161 -16.37 -10.60 1.43
CA ASP A 161 -17.26 -9.87 2.33
C ASP A 161 -16.63 -9.66 3.72
N LYS A 162 -15.82 -10.62 4.23
CA LYS A 162 -15.09 -10.46 5.49
C LYS A 162 -13.98 -9.42 5.37
N ILE A 163 -13.25 -9.40 4.25
CA ILE A 163 -12.22 -8.37 4.01
C ILE A 163 -12.88 -7.00 3.89
N ALA A 164 -14.00 -6.91 3.15
CA ALA A 164 -14.78 -5.69 3.07
C ALA A 164 -15.24 -5.26 4.48
N ALA A 165 -15.80 -6.16 5.29
CA ALA A 165 -16.22 -5.89 6.66
C ALA A 165 -15.08 -5.45 7.60
N ASN A 166 -13.87 -6.02 7.47
CA ASN A 166 -12.68 -5.57 8.21
C ASN A 166 -12.18 -4.20 7.75
N ASN A 167 -12.38 -3.84 6.47
CA ASN A 167 -12.24 -2.46 6.01
C ASN A 167 -13.39 -1.55 6.49
N MET A 168 -14.46 -2.10 7.07
CA MET A 168 -15.65 -1.38 7.55
C MET A 168 -15.72 -1.23 9.07
N TYR A 169 -14.84 -1.87 9.85
CA TYR A 169 -14.66 -1.59 11.29
C TYR A 169 -13.73 -0.38 11.54
N GLU A 170 -13.80 0.61 10.65
CA GLU A 170 -14.08 2.01 10.96
C GLU A 170 -14.69 2.56 9.64
N ASP A 171 -15.98 2.93 9.66
CA ASP A 171 -16.80 3.34 8.51
C ASP A 171 -17.15 2.25 7.47
N SER A 172 -18.28 1.57 7.72
CA SER A 172 -19.06 0.94 6.68
C SER A 172 -19.52 1.97 5.64
N LEU A 173 -19.09 1.81 4.39
CA LEU A 173 -19.90 1.95 3.17
C LEU A 173 -19.01 1.83 1.93
N ASP A 174 -19.44 0.96 1.03
CA ASP A 174 -18.84 0.47 -0.22
C ASP A 174 -18.62 1.54 -1.31
N TYR A 175 -18.41 2.80 -0.93
CA TYR A 175 -18.32 3.95 -1.83
C TYR A 175 -17.52 5.05 -1.13
N HIS A 176 -16.19 4.96 -1.03
CA HIS A 176 -15.42 5.94 -0.23
C HIS A 176 -15.79 7.39 -0.59
N PRO A 177 -16.57 8.11 0.25
CA PRO A 177 -16.93 9.50 0.01
C PRO A 177 -15.76 10.40 0.38
N TYR A 178 -14.67 9.81 0.92
CA TYR A 178 -13.51 10.50 1.44
C TYR A 178 -12.21 9.69 1.24
N MET A 179 -11.07 10.37 1.13
CA MET A 179 -9.72 9.82 1.06
C MET A 179 -8.85 10.44 2.15
N ARG A 180 -8.00 9.65 2.80
CA ARG A 180 -7.21 10.06 3.97
C ARG A 180 -5.72 10.10 3.65
N PHE A 181 -5.05 11.16 4.11
CA PHE A 181 -3.59 11.34 4.04
C PHE A 181 -3.10 11.72 5.44
N GLY A 182 -2.51 10.75 6.15
CA GLY A 182 -2.19 10.91 7.57
C GLY A 182 -3.44 11.19 8.42
N LYS A 183 -3.46 12.34 9.10
CA LYS A 183 -4.61 12.77 9.92
C LYS A 183 -5.68 13.54 9.13
N ILE A 184 -5.45 13.84 7.85
CA ILE A 184 -6.34 14.69 7.05
C ILE A 184 -7.27 13.84 6.18
N ARG A 185 -8.57 14.19 6.16
CA ARG A 185 -9.62 13.52 5.39
C ARG A 185 -10.22 14.47 4.34
N PHE A 186 -10.09 14.13 3.07
CA PHE A 186 -10.70 14.84 1.94
C PHE A 186 -11.94 14.13 1.43
N THR A 187 -12.96 14.82 0.94
CA THR A 187 -14.11 14.22 0.25
C THR A 187 -13.75 13.80 -1.18
N ARG A 188 -14.59 12.99 -1.85
CA ARG A 188 -14.41 12.65 -3.26
C ARG A 188 -14.35 13.88 -4.17
N LYS A 189 -15.22 14.87 -3.93
CA LYS A 189 -15.20 16.14 -4.69
C LYS A 189 -13.94 16.93 -4.40
N GLU A 190 -13.46 16.94 -3.15
CA GLU A 190 -12.20 17.59 -2.78
C GLU A 190 -11.00 16.90 -3.44
N ILE A 191 -10.97 15.56 -3.49
CA ILE A 191 -9.93 14.80 -4.18
C ILE A 191 -9.92 15.07 -5.68
N SER A 192 -11.09 15.06 -6.33
CA SER A 192 -11.21 15.44 -7.74
C SER A 192 -10.69 16.86 -7.99
N THR A 193 -11.01 17.78 -7.08
CA THR A 193 -10.53 19.17 -7.13
C THR A 193 -9.02 19.26 -6.97
N ILE A 194 -8.45 18.59 -5.96
CA ILE A 194 -7.01 18.53 -5.70
C ILE A 194 -6.27 17.96 -6.91
N ARG A 195 -6.79 16.88 -7.52
CA ARG A 195 -6.21 16.29 -8.74
C ARG A 195 -6.13 17.30 -9.87
N LEU A 196 -7.25 17.96 -10.19
CA LEU A 196 -7.30 18.93 -11.30
C LEU A 196 -6.42 20.15 -11.03
N LEU A 197 -6.32 20.60 -9.76
CA LEU A 197 -5.37 21.64 -9.36
C LEU A 197 -3.92 21.20 -9.56
N LEU A 198 -3.57 19.97 -9.16
CA LEU A 198 -2.23 19.39 -9.37
C LEU A 198 -1.91 19.16 -10.86
N SER A 199 -2.94 19.01 -11.71
CA SER A 199 -2.82 19.02 -13.17
C SER A 199 -2.84 20.43 -13.79
N HIS A 200 -2.67 21.49 -12.98
CA HIS A 200 -2.60 22.88 -13.40
C HIS A 200 -3.86 23.42 -14.12
N ARG A 201 -5.05 22.86 -13.83
CA ARG A 201 -6.32 23.40 -14.33
C ARG A 201 -6.74 24.65 -13.58
N GLN A 202 -7.31 25.62 -14.30
CA GLN A 202 -7.85 26.84 -13.70
C GLN A 202 -9.17 26.53 -12.98
N VAL A 203 -9.48 27.25 -11.91
CA VAL A 203 -10.72 27.05 -11.10
C VAL A 203 -11.99 27.09 -11.96
N LYS A 204 -12.01 27.93 -13.01
CA LYS A 204 -13.12 27.98 -13.98
C LYS A 204 -13.31 26.67 -14.74
N GLU A 205 -12.22 26.03 -15.15
CA GLU A 205 -12.23 24.75 -15.88
C GLU A 205 -12.66 23.61 -14.96
N ILE A 206 -12.22 23.65 -13.70
CA ILE A 206 -12.61 22.68 -12.67
C ILE A 206 -14.12 22.80 -12.37
N ALA A 207 -14.63 24.02 -12.24
CA ALA A 207 -16.06 24.26 -12.02
C ALA A 207 -16.90 23.70 -13.18
N THR A 208 -16.48 23.95 -14.43
CA THR A 208 -17.11 23.36 -15.62
C THR A 208 -17.04 21.82 -15.59
N PHE A 209 -15.89 21.24 -15.27
CA PHE A 209 -15.72 19.79 -15.17
C PHE A 209 -16.65 19.15 -14.13
N HIS A 210 -16.85 19.81 -12.99
CA HIS A 210 -17.75 19.34 -11.93
C HIS A 210 -19.23 19.69 -12.16
N GLY A 211 -19.57 20.44 -13.21
CA GLY A 211 -20.93 20.93 -13.45
C GLY A 211 -21.44 21.86 -12.34
N CYS A 212 -20.57 22.68 -11.74
CA CYS A 212 -20.94 23.62 -10.67
C CYS A 212 -20.44 25.05 -10.91
N THR A 213 -20.83 25.98 -10.03
CA THR A 213 -20.38 27.38 -10.13
C THR A 213 -18.94 27.55 -9.67
N VAL A 214 -18.26 28.60 -10.18
CA VAL A 214 -16.90 28.97 -9.72
C VAL A 214 -16.88 29.28 -8.22
N THR A 215 -17.94 29.87 -7.67
CA THR A 215 -18.07 30.16 -6.24
C THR A 215 -18.11 28.89 -5.41
N THR A 216 -18.89 27.88 -5.84
CA THR A 216 -18.94 26.56 -5.20
C THR A 216 -17.57 25.88 -5.20
N GLU A 217 -16.82 26.01 -6.30
CA GLU A 217 -15.47 25.44 -6.41
C GLU A 217 -14.47 26.17 -5.50
N ARG A 218 -14.53 27.50 -5.43
CA ARG A 218 -13.71 28.30 -4.51
C ARG A 218 -13.96 27.95 -3.05
N ALA A 219 -15.22 27.76 -2.65
CA ALA A 219 -15.57 27.32 -1.31
C ALA A 219 -14.96 25.94 -0.98
N ARG A 220 -14.99 25.02 -1.94
CA ARG A 220 -14.36 23.71 -1.77
C ARG A 220 -12.84 23.80 -1.62
N ILE A 221 -12.18 24.64 -2.42
CA ILE A 221 -10.74 24.92 -2.28
C ILE A 221 -10.43 25.52 -0.91
N HIS A 222 -11.28 26.40 -0.40
CA HIS A 222 -11.13 26.96 0.94
C HIS A 222 -11.18 25.87 2.01
N HIS A 223 -12.17 24.98 1.98
CA HIS A 223 -12.26 23.86 2.92
C HIS A 223 -11.04 22.92 2.84
N ILE A 224 -10.50 22.68 1.63
CA ILE A 224 -9.24 21.93 1.44
C ILE A 224 -8.09 22.63 2.16
N LYS A 225 -7.98 23.96 2.03
CA LYS A 225 -6.93 24.72 2.70
C LYS A 225 -7.08 24.73 4.22
N GLU A 226 -8.31 24.82 4.74
CA GLU A 226 -8.56 24.72 6.19
C GLU A 226 -8.07 23.37 6.73
N LYS A 227 -8.37 22.28 6.03
CA LYS A 227 -7.91 20.93 6.40
C LYS A 227 -6.38 20.79 6.41
N LEU A 228 -5.69 21.58 5.60
CA LEU A 228 -4.23 21.63 5.49
C LEU A 228 -3.60 22.75 6.34
N ASN A 229 -4.40 23.46 7.15
CA ASN A 229 -3.99 24.62 7.95
C ASN A 229 -3.30 25.73 7.12
N CYS A 230 -3.79 25.99 5.91
CA CYS A 230 -3.25 27.00 4.98
C CYS A 230 -4.30 27.93 4.36
N GLN A 231 -5.45 28.13 5.04
CA GLN A 231 -6.63 28.86 4.53
C GLN A 231 -6.35 30.27 4.03
N HIS A 232 -5.44 31.01 4.67
CA HIS A 232 -5.10 32.39 4.30
C HIS A 232 -3.89 32.50 3.36
N GLN A 233 -3.35 31.37 2.90
CA GLN A 233 -2.11 31.33 2.13
C GLN A 233 -2.34 31.24 0.62
N SER A 234 -1.29 31.55 -0.15
CA SER A 234 -1.29 31.51 -1.61
C SER A 234 -1.54 30.10 -2.17
N SER A 235 -1.85 29.99 -3.47
CA SER A 235 -1.97 28.69 -4.14
C SER A 235 -0.66 27.91 -4.14
N ALA A 236 0.50 28.58 -4.21
CA ALA A 236 1.80 27.91 -4.10
C ALA A 236 1.98 27.23 -2.73
N SER A 237 1.48 27.86 -1.67
CA SER A 237 1.48 27.29 -0.32
C SER A 237 0.56 26.09 -0.19
N LEU A 238 -0.59 26.08 -0.88
CA LEU A 238 -1.48 24.93 -0.96
C LEU A 238 -0.78 23.72 -1.62
N PHE A 239 -0.07 23.92 -2.75
CA PHE A 239 0.67 22.83 -3.40
C PHE A 239 1.79 22.27 -2.52
N LYS A 240 2.50 23.14 -1.80
CA LYS A 240 3.50 22.73 -0.82
C LYS A 240 2.86 21.91 0.30
N ALA A 241 1.78 22.40 0.89
CA ALA A 241 1.08 21.70 1.98
C ALA A 241 0.55 20.33 1.54
N LEU A 242 0.01 20.21 0.33
CA LEU A 242 -0.41 18.94 -0.27
C LEU A 242 0.77 17.96 -0.36
N LYS A 243 1.91 18.43 -0.90
CA LYS A 243 3.13 17.62 -1.04
C LYS A 243 3.68 17.17 0.32
N ASP A 244 3.69 18.05 1.31
CA ASP A 244 4.18 17.76 2.67
C ASP A 244 3.33 16.69 3.37
N HIS A 245 2.03 16.61 3.03
CA HIS A 245 1.11 15.57 3.48
C HIS A 245 1.08 14.33 2.56
N GLY A 246 1.98 14.24 1.57
CA GLY A 246 2.05 13.10 0.64
C GLY A 246 0.95 13.06 -0.42
N VAL A 247 0.17 14.14 -0.57
CA VAL A 247 -0.88 14.25 -1.59
C VAL A 247 -0.23 14.67 -2.91
N THR A 248 0.01 13.71 -3.80
CA THR A 248 0.58 13.95 -5.13
C THR A 248 -0.29 13.39 -6.23
N LEU A 249 -0.13 13.90 -7.47
CA LEU A 249 -0.91 13.45 -8.62
C LEU A 249 -0.78 11.92 -8.83
N ALA A 250 0.43 11.38 -8.67
CA ALA A 250 0.69 9.94 -8.75
C ALA A 250 -0.08 9.11 -7.71
N CYS A 251 -0.31 9.64 -6.50
CA CYS A 251 -1.12 8.98 -5.48
C CYS A 251 -2.60 8.96 -5.84
N LEU A 252 -3.08 10.02 -6.51
CA LEU A 252 -4.48 10.17 -6.89
C LEU A 252 -4.81 9.33 -8.13
N ASP A 253 -3.86 9.16 -9.06
CA ASP A 253 -4.04 8.37 -10.28
C ASP A 253 -4.07 6.85 -10.01
N VAL A 254 -3.46 6.36 -8.92
CA VAL A 254 -3.53 4.94 -8.51
C VAL A 254 -4.91 4.57 -7.92
N LEU A 255 -5.67 5.54 -7.41
CA LEU A 255 -6.83 5.31 -6.55
C LEU A 255 -8.18 5.64 -7.22
N ILE A 256 -8.16 6.26 -8.40
CA ILE A 256 -9.35 6.50 -9.20
C ILE A 256 -9.27 5.56 -10.40
N LYS A 257 -10.03 4.44 -10.36
CA LYS A 257 -10.41 3.78 -11.62
C LYS A 257 -11.05 4.86 -12.48
N THR A 258 -10.39 5.23 -13.57
CA THR A 258 -11.03 5.88 -14.70
C THR A 258 -12.15 4.96 -15.14
N THR A 259 -13.38 5.24 -14.69
CA THR A 259 -14.57 4.94 -15.47
C THR A 259 -14.39 5.64 -16.81
N GLN A 260 -14.06 4.86 -17.83
CA GLN A 260 -14.69 5.07 -19.12
C GLN A 260 -16.06 4.39 -19.05
#